data_AF-A0AAU9XWF5-F1
#
_entry.id   AF-A0AAU9XWF5-F1
#
_cell.length_a   1.000
_cell.length_b   1.000
_cell.length_c   1.000
_cell.angle_alpha   90.00
_cell.angle_beta   90.00
_cell.angle_gamma   90.00
#
_symmetry.space_group_name_H-M   'P 1'
#
loop_
_entity.id
_entity.type
_entity.pdbx_description
1 polymer ?
#
loop_
_entity_poly.entity_id
_entity_poly.type
_entity_poly.pdbx_seq_one_letter_code
_entity_poly.pdbx_strand_id
1 'polypeptide(L)'
;METGEVILAPNTARDNPQPQEKDYLLTMKDVMEAGLRARLVVLSCCYTARGEVMAEGVVCMAHSLLYAGARSVVVTLWAIDDEETLEFINFLYDALAKGKKASEALN
;
A
#
# COMPACT_ATOMS: atom_id res chain seq x y z
N MET A 1 -10.84 -16.70 2.15
CA MET A 1 -10.55 -15.65 3.15
C MET A 1 -9.04 -15.39 3.16
N GLU A 2 -8.51 -14.81 2.08
CA GLU A 2 -7.19 -14.17 2.13
C GLU A 2 -7.43 -12.68 1.90
N THR A 3 -8.00 -12.03 2.91
CA THR A 3 -8.08 -10.57 2.98
C THR A 3 -6.68 -10.07 3.28
N GLY A 4 -6.09 -9.28 2.37
CA GLY A 4 -4.78 -8.65 2.58
C GLY A 4 -4.70 -7.92 3.92
N GLU A 5 -3.63 -8.20 4.65
CA GLU A 5 -3.30 -7.63 5.95
C GLU A 5 -1.91 -7.00 5.87
N VAL A 6 -1.72 -5.86 6.54
CA VAL A 6 -0.42 -5.18 6.63
C VAL A 6 -0.03 -5.11 8.10
N ILE A 7 1.15 -5.65 8.42
CA ILE A 7 1.74 -5.53 9.76
C ILE A 7 2.52 -4.21 9.82
N LEU A 8 2.04 -3.30 10.66
CA LEU A 8 2.65 -2.02 10.97
C LEU A 8 3.63 -2.17 12.13
N ALA A 9 4.66 -1.31 12.13
CA ALA A 9 5.47 -1.15 13.32
C ALA A 9 4.58 -0.65 14.47
N PRO A 10 4.62 -1.30 15.65
CA PRO A 10 3.76 -0.91 16.76
C PRO A 10 4.11 0.51 17.20
N ASN A 11 3.08 1.35 17.40
CA ASN A 11 3.27 2.72 17.87
C ASN A 11 4.06 2.73 19.19
N THR A 12 5.18 3.46 19.26
CA THR A 12 6.04 3.51 20.46
C THR A 12 5.51 4.44 21.55
N ALA A 13 4.53 5.30 21.25
CA ALA A 13 3.92 6.25 22.19
C ALA A 13 2.65 5.72 22.88
N ARG A 14 2.44 4.40 22.89
CA ARG A 14 1.22 3.76 23.43
C ARG A 14 1.24 3.63 24.95
N ASP A 15 0.05 3.73 25.56
CA ASP A 15 -0.13 3.61 27.01
C ASP A 15 0.15 2.19 27.54
N ASN A 16 -0.08 1.16 26.71
CA ASN A 16 0.16 -0.22 27.07
C ASN A 16 1.47 -0.75 26.46
N PRO A 17 2.46 -1.20 27.27
CA PRO A 17 3.74 -1.71 26.76
C PRO A 17 3.60 -3.00 25.93
N GLN A 18 2.52 -3.78 26.12
CA GLN A 18 2.24 -4.97 25.30
C GLN A 18 1.32 -4.61 24.13
N PRO A 19 1.76 -4.80 22.86
CA PRO A 19 0.96 -4.44 21.71
C PRO A 19 -0.18 -5.45 21.55
N GLN A 20 -1.39 -4.96 21.35
CA GLN A 20 -2.52 -5.78 20.92
C GLN A 20 -2.57 -5.82 19.40
N GLU A 21 -3.30 -6.78 18.84
CA GLU A 21 -3.40 -7.00 17.40
C GLU A 21 -3.77 -5.73 16.62
N LYS A 22 -4.75 -4.97 17.10
CA LYS A 22 -5.15 -3.67 16.54
C LYS A 22 -4.05 -2.60 16.49
N ASP A 23 -2.98 -2.75 17.27
CA ASP A 23 -1.89 -1.77 17.36
C ASP A 23 -0.84 -1.96 16.25
N TYR A 24 -0.86 -3.13 15.59
CA TYR A 24 0.09 -3.48 14.53
C TYR A 24 -0.56 -4.12 13.31
N LEU A 25 -1.81 -4.57 13.36
CA LEU A 25 -2.51 -5.16 12.23
C LEU A 25 -3.40 -4.11 11.56
N LEU A 26 -3.15 -3.85 10.29
CA LEU A 26 -3.98 -3.00 9.44
C LEU A 26 -4.75 -3.88 8.45
N THR A 27 -6.07 -3.92 8.60
CA THR A 27 -6.96 -4.67 7.71
C THR A 27 -7.50 -3.78 6.59
N MET A 28 -8.06 -4.39 5.54
CA MET A 28 -8.73 -3.64 4.47
C MET A 28 -9.89 -2.77 5.00
N LYS A 29 -10.61 -3.25 6.02
CA LYS A 29 -11.72 -2.51 6.63
C LYS A 29 -11.21 -1.23 7.30
N ASP A 30 -10.12 -1.33 8.06
CA ASP A 30 -9.51 -0.17 8.72
C ASP A 30 -9.08 0.88 7.69
N VAL A 31 -8.51 0.44 6.56
CA VAL A 31 -8.12 1.34 5.46
C VAL A 31 -9.34 2.04 4.85
N MET A 32 -10.43 1.30 4.58
CA MET A 32 -11.65 1.87 4.02
C MET A 32 -12.29 2.92 4.95
N GLU A 33 -12.21 2.71 6.26
CA GLU A 33 -12.73 3.63 7.27
C GLU A 33 -11.80 4.82 7.56
N ALA A 34 -10.50 4.71 7.21
CA ALA A 34 -9.49 5.74 7.50
C ALA A 34 -9.70 7.07 6.75
N GLY A 35 -10.44 7.08 5.63
CA GLY A 35 -10.73 8.29 4.86
C GLY A 35 -9.47 9.00 4.35
N LEU A 36 -8.84 8.45 3.30
CA LEU A 36 -7.62 8.98 2.70
C LEU A 36 -7.89 10.21 1.81
N ARG A 37 -7.07 11.25 1.97
CA ARG A 37 -6.93 12.36 1.00
C ARG A 37 -5.54 12.37 0.36
N ALA A 38 -5.11 11.23 -0.16
CA ALA A 38 -3.82 11.08 -0.82
C ALA A 38 -3.93 11.24 -2.34
N ARG A 39 -2.97 11.96 -2.95
CA ARG A 39 -2.84 12.01 -4.42
C ARG A 39 -2.22 10.73 -4.98
N LEU A 40 -1.31 10.12 -4.23
CA LEU A 40 -0.60 8.91 -4.58
C LEU A 40 -0.35 8.12 -3.30
N VAL A 41 -0.62 6.81 -3.33
CA VAL A 41 -0.18 5.86 -2.30
C VAL A 41 0.75 4.86 -2.99
N VAL A 42 1.91 4.58 -2.38
CA VAL A 42 2.86 3.59 -2.89
C VAL A 42 2.99 2.49 -1.83
N LEU A 43 2.57 1.28 -2.16
CA LEU A 43 2.77 0.09 -1.32
C LEU A 43 3.99 -0.67 -1.81
N SER A 44 5.12 -0.47 -1.13
CA SER A 44 6.38 -1.17 -1.41
C SER A 44 6.48 -2.48 -0.62
N CYS A 45 5.49 -3.36 -0.73
CA CYS A 45 5.55 -4.70 -0.16
C CYS A 45 5.21 -5.71 -1.25
N CYS A 46 5.91 -6.85 -1.29
CA CYS A 46 5.65 -7.92 -2.25
C CYS A 46 4.18 -8.39 -2.15
N TYR A 47 3.59 -8.71 -3.30
CA TYR A 47 2.23 -9.28 -3.41
C TYR A 47 1.08 -8.36 -2.94
N THR A 48 1.29 -7.04 -2.84
CA THR A 48 0.26 -6.08 -2.41
C THR A 48 -0.90 -5.92 -3.39
N ALA A 49 -0.70 -6.31 -4.66
CA ALA A 49 -1.77 -6.38 -5.66
C ALA A 49 -2.47 -7.75 -5.74
N ARG A 50 -1.99 -8.76 -4.99
CA ARG A 50 -2.61 -10.09 -4.95
C ARG A 50 -3.91 -10.00 -4.15
N GLY A 51 -4.95 -10.66 -4.66
CA GLY A 51 -6.27 -10.62 -4.05
C GLY A 51 -7.20 -11.66 -4.66
N GLU A 52 -8.39 -11.78 -4.08
CA GLU A 52 -9.41 -12.74 -4.53
C GLU A 52 -10.09 -12.21 -5.79
N VAL A 53 -10.17 -13.04 -6.83
CA VAL A 53 -10.83 -12.67 -8.09
C VAL A 53 -12.34 -12.89 -7.93
N MET A 54 -13.09 -11.80 -7.92
CA MET A 54 -14.55 -11.78 -7.89
C MET A 54 -15.11 -11.36 -9.24
N ALA A 55 -16.42 -11.50 -9.43
CA ALA A 55 -17.10 -11.04 -10.65
C ALA A 55 -16.92 -9.53 -10.93
N GLU A 56 -16.66 -8.74 -9.88
CA GLU A 56 -16.45 -7.28 -9.95
C GLU A 56 -14.97 -6.87 -10.08
N GLY A 57 -14.05 -7.84 -10.12
CA GLY A 57 -12.60 -7.59 -10.18
C GLY A 57 -11.84 -8.20 -9.00
N VAL A 58 -10.58 -7.79 -8.83
CA VAL A 58 -9.71 -8.29 -7.77
C VAL A 58 -9.96 -7.53 -6.47
N VAL A 59 -10.30 -8.25 -5.41
CA VAL A 59 -10.41 -7.71 -4.05
C VAL A 59 -9.03 -7.77 -3.39
N CYS A 60 -8.34 -6.63 -3.33
CA CYS A 60 -7.00 -6.50 -2.76
C CYS A 60 -6.84 -5.20 -1.95
N MET A 61 -5.72 -5.07 -1.23
CA MET A 61 -5.41 -3.86 -0.43
C MET A 61 -5.32 -2.59 -1.30
N ALA A 62 -4.97 -2.72 -2.58
CA ALA A 62 -5.02 -1.58 -3.50
C ALA A 62 -6.44 -1.05 -3.68
N HIS A 63 -7.44 -1.94 -3.74
CA HIS A 63 -8.84 -1.56 -3.89
C HIS A 63 -9.36 -0.85 -2.62
N SER A 64 -9.03 -1.34 -1.42
CA SER A 64 -9.41 -0.65 -0.18
C SER A 64 -8.84 0.77 -0.08
N LEU A 65 -7.61 0.99 -0.55
CA LEU A 65 -6.98 2.32 -0.60
C LEU A 65 -7.67 3.27 -1.60
N LEU A 66 -8.07 2.76 -2.77
CA LEU A 66 -8.87 3.52 -3.73
C LEU A 66 -10.23 3.89 -3.14
N TYR A 67 -10.90 2.93 -2.50
CA TYR A 67 -12.18 3.15 -1.83
C TYR A 67 -12.07 4.19 -0.71
N ALA A 68 -10.98 4.16 0.05
CA ALA A 68 -10.70 5.13 1.11
C ALA A 68 -10.53 6.56 0.60
N GLY A 69 -10.31 6.78 -0.71
CA GLY A 69 -10.20 8.10 -1.33
C GLY A 69 -8.84 8.44 -1.93
N ALA A 70 -7.93 7.47 -2.07
CA ALA A 70 -6.68 7.67 -2.80
C ALA A 70 -6.98 7.90 -4.30
N ARG A 71 -6.37 8.93 -4.92
CA ARG A 71 -6.57 9.20 -6.36
C ARG A 71 -5.78 8.26 -7.27
N SER A 72 -4.69 7.70 -6.76
CA SER A 72 -3.81 6.79 -7.48
C SER A 72 -3.07 5.92 -6.48
N VAL A 73 -2.90 4.64 -6.81
CA VAL A 73 -2.20 3.66 -5.97
C VAL A 73 -1.19 2.92 -6.84
N VAL A 74 0.05 2.84 -6.39
CA VAL A 74 1.11 2.01 -6.98
C VAL A 74 1.35 0.83 -6.04
N VAL A 75 1.26 -0.38 -6.60
CA VAL A 75 1.40 -1.66 -5.89
C VAL A 75 2.28 -2.59 -6.72
N THR A 76 2.83 -3.63 -6.08
CA THR A 76 3.60 -4.66 -6.77
C THR A 76 2.74 -5.91 -6.99
N LEU A 77 2.76 -6.44 -8.21
CA LEU A 77 1.96 -7.61 -8.61
C LEU A 77 2.69 -8.94 -8.35
N TRP A 78 4.01 -8.92 -8.39
CA TRP A 78 4.90 -10.04 -8.11
C TRP A 78 6.06 -9.59 -7.22
N ALA A 79 6.74 -10.54 -6.57
CA ALA A 79 8.01 -10.27 -5.93
C ALA A 79 9.04 -9.89 -7.02
N ILE A 80 9.72 -8.77 -6.81
CA ILE A 80 10.87 -8.33 -7.60
C ILE A 80 12.08 -8.47 -6.67
N ASP A 81 13.26 -8.75 -7.21
CA ASP A 81 14.48 -8.81 -6.42
C ASP A 81 14.75 -7.44 -5.74
N ASP A 82 15.35 -7.46 -4.55
CA ASP A 82 15.46 -6.27 -3.70
C ASP A 82 16.32 -5.18 -4.36
N GLU A 83 17.36 -5.59 -5.11
CA GLU A 83 18.28 -4.67 -5.79
C GLU A 83 17.61 -3.95 -6.98
N GLU A 84 16.83 -4.68 -7.78
CA GLU A 84 16.05 -4.13 -8.89
C GLU A 84 14.91 -3.22 -8.39
N THR A 85 14.26 -3.62 -7.30
CA THR A 85 13.22 -2.82 -6.65
C THR A 85 13.78 -1.50 -6.13
N LEU A 86 14.97 -1.53 -5.54
CA LEU A 86 15.63 -0.33 -5.02
C LEU A 86 15.95 0.67 -6.13
N GLU A 87 16.48 0.19 -7.27
CA GLU A 87 16.78 1.06 -8.40
C GLU A 87 15.50 1.70 -8.99
N PHE A 88 14.45 0.89 -9.16
CA PHE A 88 13.15 1.36 -9.65
C PHE A 88 12.49 2.38 -8.71
N ILE A 89 12.47 2.10 -7.41
CA ILE A 89 11.88 3.00 -6.41
C ILE A 89 12.66 4.32 -6.35
N ASN A 90 13.99 4.29 -6.43
CA ASN A 90 14.80 5.50 -6.49
C ASN A 90 14.46 6.35 -7.72
N PHE A 91 14.33 5.72 -8.90
CA PHE A 91 13.92 6.41 -10.12
C PHE A 91 12.51 7.03 -9.99
N LEU A 92 11.55 6.25 -9.48
CA LEU A 92 10.17 6.70 -9.26
C LEU A 92 10.14 7.93 -8.36
N TYR A 93 10.80 7.88 -7.20
CA TYR A 93 10.79 9.00 -6.25
C TYR A 93 11.58 10.22 -6.77
N ASP A 94 12.69 10.04 -7.48
CA ASP A 94 13.42 11.14 -8.10
C ASP A 94 12.58 11.86 -9.17
N ALA A 95 11.86 11.09 -10.00
CA ALA A 95 10.92 11.65 -10.98
C ALA A 95 9.75 12.39 -10.31
N LEU A 96 9.19 11.85 -9.22
CA LEU A 96 8.15 12.51 -8.44
C LEU A 96 8.66 13.80 -7.78
N ALA A 97 9.88 13.79 -7.24
CA ALA A 97 10.52 14.97 -6.64
C ALA A 97 10.74 16.10 -7.67
N LYS A 98 11.01 15.72 -8.94
CA LYS A 98 11.10 16.64 -10.07
C LYS A 98 9.74 17.13 -10.59
N GLY A 99 8.63 16.72 -9.95
CA GLY A 99 7.29 17.18 -10.27
C GLY A 99 6.59 16.43 -11.40
N LYS A 100 7.17 15.32 -11.89
CA LYS A 100 6.50 14.46 -12.88
C LYS A 100 5.32 13.73 -12.25
N LYS A 101 4.30 13.38 -13.05
CA LYS A 101 3.20 12.54 -12.56
C LYS A 101 3.65 11.10 -12.40
N ALA A 102 2.99 10.35 -11.51
CA ALA A 102 3.29 8.93 -11.29
C ALA A 102 3.25 8.12 -12.60
N SER A 103 2.28 8.39 -13.49
CA SER A 103 2.20 7.73 -14.80
C SER A 103 3.40 8.00 -15.72
N GLU A 104 4.06 9.15 -15.56
CA GLU A 104 5.26 9.52 -16.34
C GLU A 104 6.55 8.98 -15.69
N ALA A 105 6.50 8.71 -14.38
CA ALA A 105 7.61 8.16 -13.62
C ALA A 105 7.69 6.63 -13.65
N LEU A 106 6.65 5.97 -14.18
CA LEU A 106 6.55 4.52 -14.35
C LEU A 106 6.89 4.02 -15.77
N ASN A 107 7.19 4.94 -16.70
CA ASN A 107 7.64 4.66 -18.07
C ASN A 107 9.15 4.82 -18.18
#